data_AF-A0AAV6RF36-F1
#
_entry.id   AF-A0AAV6RF36-F1
#
_cell.length_a   1.000
_cell.length_b   1.000
_cell.length_c   1.000
_cell.angle_alpha   90.00
_cell.angle_beta   90.00
_cell.angle_gamma   90.00
#
_symmetry.space_group_name_H-M   'P 1'
#
loop_
_entity.id
_entity.type
_entity.pdbx_description
1 polymer ?
#
loop_
_entity_poly.entity_id
_entity_poly.type
_entity_poly.pdbx_seq_one_letter_code
_entity_poly.pdbx_strand_id
1 'polypeptide(L)'
;MNDCIIRGDLANVRVGRHCVVKSRSVIRPPFKKFSKGVAFFPLHIGDHVFIEEDCVVNAAQIGSYVHIGKNCVIGRRCVLKDCCKILDNTVLPPETVVPPFTVFSGCPGQQHDTHSHLILPHLHASVVPLLVLFHIIAFTIM
;
A
#
# COMPACT_ATOMS: atom_id res chain seq x y z
N MET A 1 18.93 9.05 -6.02
CA MET A 1 19.20 7.71 -5.46
C MET A 1 17.84 7.09 -5.18
N ASN A 2 17.43 6.14 -6.02
CA ASN A 2 16.11 5.51 -5.94
C ASN A 2 16.27 4.13 -5.30
N ASP A 3 16.36 4.09 -3.97
CA ASP A 3 16.76 2.89 -3.22
C ASP A 3 15.55 1.99 -2.91
N CYS A 4 14.78 1.60 -3.93
CA CYS A 4 13.69 0.63 -3.78
C CYS A 4 14.25 -0.80 -3.77
N ILE A 5 13.86 -1.60 -2.78
CA ILE A 5 14.33 -2.97 -2.61
C ILE A 5 13.12 -3.91 -2.67
N ILE A 6 13.06 -4.75 -3.71
CA ILE A 6 12.05 -5.79 -3.85
C ILE A 6 12.74 -7.14 -3.68
N ARG A 7 12.50 -7.81 -2.56
CA ARG A 7 13.08 -9.12 -2.26
C ARG A 7 12.17 -10.22 -2.80
N GLY A 8 12.49 -10.78 -3.97
CA GLY A 8 11.80 -11.93 -4.55
C GLY A 8 12.58 -13.25 -4.42
N ASP A 9 13.58 -13.31 -3.55
CA ASP A 9 14.52 -14.43 -3.38
C ASP A 9 13.84 -15.68 -2.80
N LEU A 10 12.97 -15.50 -1.81
CA LEU A 10 12.38 -16.59 -1.03
C LEU A 10 10.93 -16.90 -1.40
N ALA A 11 10.19 -15.92 -1.92
CA ALA A 11 8.79 -16.09 -2.31
C ALA A 11 8.47 -15.25 -3.55
N ASN A 12 7.46 -15.67 -4.29
CA ASN A 12 7.00 -14.93 -5.45
C ASN A 12 6.36 -13.60 -5.05
N VAL A 13 6.73 -12.52 -5.72
CA VAL A 13 6.12 -11.19 -5.56
C VAL A 13 5.36 -10.88 -6.83
N ARG A 14 4.03 -10.77 -6.72
CA ARG A 14 3.15 -10.43 -7.84
C ARG A 14 2.72 -8.98 -7.70
N VAL A 15 3.00 -8.18 -8.73
CA VAL A 15 2.62 -6.76 -8.81
C VAL A 15 1.60 -6.59 -9.92
N GLY A 16 0.45 -5.98 -9.61
CA GLY A 16 -0.59 -5.67 -10.59
C GLY A 16 -0.24 -4.49 -11.48
N ARG A 17 -1.20 -4.08 -12.31
CA ARG A 17 -1.04 -2.99 -13.28
C ARG A 17 -1.10 -1.63 -12.61
N HIS A 18 -0.36 -0.67 -13.16
CA HIS A 18 -0.34 0.72 -12.70
C HIS A 18 0.00 0.91 -11.21
N CYS A 19 0.82 0.01 -10.66
CA CYS A 19 1.38 0.18 -9.34
C CYS A 19 2.52 1.18 -9.36
N VAL A 20 2.51 2.11 -8.42
CA VAL A 20 3.57 3.11 -8.23
C VAL A 20 4.27 2.82 -6.92
N VAL A 21 5.57 2.55 -6.99
CA VAL A 21 6.42 2.28 -5.83
C VAL A 21 7.48 3.37 -5.74
N LYS A 22 7.41 4.20 -4.69
CA LYS A 22 8.36 5.29 -4.48
C LYS A 22 9.68 4.80 -3.87
N SER A 23 10.67 5.70 -3.84
CA SER A 23 12.03 5.44 -3.37
C SER A 23 12.09 5.04 -1.90
N ARG A 24 13.15 4.30 -1.51
CA ARG A 24 13.40 3.80 -0.15
C ARG A 24 12.34 2.84 0.39
N SER A 25 11.44 2.37 -0.46
CA SER A 25 10.48 1.33 -0.09
C SER A 25 11.13 -0.05 -0.11
N VAL A 26 10.79 -0.87 0.88
CA VAL A 26 11.33 -2.21 1.06
C VAL A 26 10.17 -3.20 1.03
N ILE A 27 10.09 -3.95 -0.05
CA ILE A 27 9.08 -4.99 -0.26
C ILE A 27 9.70 -6.34 0.11
N ARG A 28 9.11 -7.00 1.11
CA ARG A 28 9.60 -8.26 1.69
C ARG A 28 8.46 -9.27 1.75
N PRO A 29 8.59 -10.47 1.19
CA PRO A 29 7.55 -11.47 1.29
C PRO A 29 7.41 -11.96 2.75
N PRO A 30 6.17 -12.20 3.22
CA PRO A 30 5.95 -12.72 4.55
C PRO A 30 6.33 -14.20 4.65
N PHE A 31 7.03 -14.54 5.72
CA PHE A 31 7.37 -15.91 6.07
C PHE A 31 6.68 -16.32 7.37
N LYS A 32 6.24 -17.57 7.45
CA LYS A 32 5.79 -18.21 8.69
C LYS A 32 6.76 -19.32 9.05
N LYS A 33 7.41 -19.21 10.20
CA LYS A 33 8.17 -20.31 10.79
C LYS A 33 7.17 -21.30 11.38
N PHE A 34 7.13 -22.51 10.85
CA PHE A 34 6.41 -23.64 11.42
C PHE A 34 7.41 -24.57 12.11
N SER A 35 6.94 -25.36 13.09
CA SER A 35 7.78 -26.28 13.87
C SER A 35 8.58 -27.28 12.99
N LYS A 36 8.08 -27.60 11.80
CA LYS A 36 8.72 -28.52 10.83
C LYS A 36 9.31 -27.85 9.58
N GLY A 37 9.29 -26.52 9.46
CA GLY A 37 9.80 -25.81 8.27
C GLY A 37 9.31 -24.37 8.12
N VAL A 38 9.78 -23.66 7.09
CA VAL A 38 9.35 -22.28 6.77
C VAL A 38 8.36 -22.29 5.60
N ALA A 39 7.15 -21.77 5.83
CA ALA A 39 6.17 -21.55 4.77
C ALA A 39 6.29 -20.10 4.29
N PHE A 40 6.59 -19.94 3.01
CA PHE A 40 6.61 -18.64 2.34
C PHE A 40 5.26 -18.41 1.66
N PHE A 41 4.62 -17.29 2.00
CA PHE A 41 3.42 -16.88 1.29
C PHE A 41 3.83 -15.90 0.20
N PRO A 42 3.36 -16.08 -1.04
CA PRO A 42 3.60 -15.10 -2.08
C PRO A 42 3.01 -13.76 -1.66
N LEU A 43 3.71 -12.68 -1.96
CA LEU A 43 3.16 -11.33 -1.80
C LEU A 43 2.33 -11.01 -3.03
N HIS A 44 1.07 -10.66 -2.83
CA HIS A 44 0.18 -10.21 -3.89
C HIS A 44 -0.09 -8.71 -3.75
N ILE A 45 0.17 -7.95 -4.81
CA ILE A 45 -0.18 -6.54 -4.94
C ILE A 45 -1.17 -6.42 -6.10
N GLY A 46 -2.33 -5.82 -5.83
CA GLY A 46 -3.41 -5.60 -6.80
C GLY A 46 -3.09 -4.52 -7.83
N ASP A 47 -4.13 -4.00 -8.50
CA ASP A 47 -3.98 -2.95 -9.52
C ASP A 47 -4.12 -1.55 -8.89
N HIS A 48 -3.46 -0.54 -9.49
CA HIS A 48 -3.52 0.86 -9.02
C HIS A 48 -3.11 1.05 -7.55
N VAL A 49 -2.06 0.34 -7.12
CA VAL A 49 -1.53 0.49 -5.76
C VAL A 49 -0.47 1.57 -5.74
N PHE A 50 -0.59 2.49 -4.78
CA PHE A 50 0.36 3.56 -4.56
C PHE A 50 1.11 3.31 -3.25
N ILE A 51 2.41 3.06 -3.34
CA ILE A 51 3.31 2.88 -2.22
C ILE A 51 4.21 4.11 -2.15
N GLU A 52 4.05 4.90 -1.10
CA GLU A 52 4.83 6.11 -0.86
C GLU A 52 6.26 5.81 -0.38
N GLU A 53 7.03 6.86 -0.11
CA GLU A 53 8.44 6.76 0.30
C GLU A 53 8.62 6.15 1.69
N ASP A 54 9.77 5.51 1.92
CA ASP A 54 10.16 4.92 3.21
C ASP A 54 9.18 3.87 3.76
N CYS A 55 8.44 3.20 2.87
CA CYS A 55 7.48 2.18 3.26
C CYS A 55 8.12 0.81 3.41
N VAL A 56 7.74 0.08 4.46
CA VAL A 56 8.12 -1.33 4.66
C VAL A 56 6.90 -2.21 4.43
N VAL A 57 6.91 -3.00 3.37
CA VAL A 57 5.77 -3.84 2.98
C VAL A 57 6.08 -5.32 3.25
N ASN A 58 5.47 -5.86 4.31
CA ASN A 58 5.52 -7.29 4.65
C ASN A 58 4.14 -7.98 4.58
N ALA A 59 3.20 -7.37 3.86
CA ALA A 59 1.82 -7.86 3.69
C ALA A 59 1.80 -9.24 3.03
N ALA A 60 0.73 -10.02 3.25
CA ALA A 60 0.45 -11.19 2.42
C ALA A 60 -0.27 -10.79 1.13
N GLN A 61 -1.23 -9.86 1.25
CA GLN A 61 -2.05 -9.44 0.14
C GLN A 61 -2.39 -7.95 0.28
N ILE A 62 -2.26 -7.24 -0.83
CA ILE A 62 -2.68 -5.86 -1.02
C ILE A 62 -3.69 -5.87 -2.17
N GLY A 63 -4.90 -5.39 -1.88
CA GLY A 63 -5.98 -5.24 -2.84
C GLY A 63 -5.69 -4.19 -3.91
N SER A 64 -6.70 -3.92 -4.74
CA SER A 64 -6.63 -2.89 -5.77
C SER A 64 -7.02 -1.51 -5.21
N TYR A 65 -6.51 -0.43 -5.81
CA TYR A 65 -6.76 0.96 -5.40
C TYR A 65 -6.35 1.27 -3.96
N VAL A 66 -5.27 0.64 -3.50
CA VAL A 66 -4.74 0.87 -2.16
C VAL A 66 -3.74 2.01 -2.18
N HIS A 67 -3.90 2.95 -1.26
CA HIS A 67 -2.95 4.05 -1.06
C HIS A 67 -2.23 3.85 0.28
N ILE A 68 -0.91 3.64 0.23
CA ILE A 68 -0.04 3.50 1.40
C ILE A 68 0.75 4.79 1.57
N GLY A 69 0.50 5.50 2.67
CA GLY A 69 1.18 6.74 3.05
C GLY A 69 2.68 6.58 3.33
N LYS A 70 3.39 7.69 3.48
CA LYS A 70 4.84 7.75 3.70
C LYS A 70 5.22 7.17 5.05
N ASN A 71 6.43 6.59 5.14
CA ASN A 71 6.97 6.05 6.39
C ASN A 71 6.04 5.03 7.06
N CYS A 72 5.28 4.27 6.26
CA CYS A 72 4.36 3.27 6.76
C CYS A 72 5.06 1.92 6.94
N VAL A 73 4.72 1.23 8.01
CA VAL A 73 5.21 -0.12 8.28
C VAL A 73 4.05 -1.09 8.25
N ILE A 74 4.02 -1.95 7.25
CA ILE A 74 3.00 -2.97 7.10
C ILE A 74 3.44 -4.25 7.82
N GLY A 75 2.62 -4.68 8.77
CA GLY A 75 2.85 -5.88 9.55
C GLY A 75 2.94 -7.15 8.71
N ARG A 76 3.54 -8.19 9.29
CA ARG A 76 3.63 -9.52 8.67
C ARG A 76 2.25 -10.12 8.49
N ARG A 77 1.99 -10.71 7.32
CA ARG A 77 0.69 -11.32 6.97
C ARG A 77 -0.50 -10.35 7.05
N CYS A 78 -0.23 -9.04 6.96
CA CYS A 78 -1.31 -8.08 6.83
C CYS A 78 -2.09 -8.33 5.53
N VAL A 79 -3.41 -8.23 5.59
CA VAL A 79 -4.30 -8.34 4.42
C VAL A 79 -4.99 -7.00 4.24
N LEU A 80 -4.61 -6.29 3.18
CA LEU A 80 -5.23 -5.03 2.80
C LEU A 80 -6.28 -5.33 1.73
N LYS A 81 -7.54 -5.01 2.00
CA LYS A 81 -8.63 -5.14 1.03
C LYS A 81 -8.65 -3.95 0.07
N ASP A 82 -9.58 -4.00 -0.88
CA ASP A 82 -9.67 -3.00 -1.96
C ASP A 82 -10.08 -1.62 -1.44
N CYS A 83 -9.60 -0.57 -2.11
CA CYS A 83 -9.93 0.83 -1.80
C CYS A 83 -9.62 1.25 -0.35
N CYS A 84 -8.58 0.67 0.26
CA CYS A 84 -8.13 1.11 1.58
C CYS A 84 -7.06 2.20 1.48
N LYS A 85 -7.03 3.07 2.49
CA LYS A 85 -6.04 4.15 2.59
C LYS A 85 -5.31 4.06 3.93
N ILE A 86 -4.00 4.04 3.89
CA ILE A 86 -3.14 4.07 5.07
C ILE A 86 -2.52 5.46 5.13
N LEU A 87 -2.74 6.17 6.24
CA LEU A 87 -2.17 7.49 6.42
C LEU A 87 -0.66 7.42 6.71
N ASP A 88 0.03 8.53 6.49
CA ASP A 88 1.47 8.64 6.74
C ASP A 88 1.82 8.29 8.20
N ASN A 89 3.02 7.74 8.40
CA ASN A 89 3.54 7.33 9.71
C ASN A 89 2.67 6.30 10.44
N THR A 90 1.98 5.44 9.70
CA THR A 90 1.13 4.38 10.27
C THR A 90 1.89 3.08 10.38
N VAL A 91 1.72 2.39 11.51
CA VAL A 91 2.30 1.07 11.74
C VAL A 91 1.17 0.06 11.87
N LEU A 92 0.96 -0.76 10.83
CA LEU A 92 -0.01 -1.84 10.89
C LEU A 92 0.54 -3.02 11.71
N PRO A 93 -0.22 -3.51 12.70
CA PRO A 93 0.15 -4.72 13.42
C PRO A 93 0.29 -5.93 12.47
N PRO A 94 1.04 -6.96 12.88
CA PRO A 94 1.02 -8.23 12.16
C PRO A 94 -0.38 -8.85 12.21
N GLU A 95 -0.74 -9.59 11.16
CA GLU A 95 -2.05 -10.27 11.02
C GLU A 95 -3.27 -9.33 11.00
N THR A 96 -3.06 -8.02 10.85
CA THR A 96 -4.15 -7.08 10.67
C THR A 96 -4.86 -7.29 9.34
N VAL A 97 -6.18 -7.30 9.39
CA VAL A 97 -7.04 -7.30 8.20
C VAL A 97 -7.65 -5.90 8.10
N VAL A 98 -7.29 -5.18 7.06
CA VAL A 98 -7.86 -3.86 6.76
C VAL A 98 -9.09 -4.09 5.87
N PRO A 99 -10.31 -3.81 6.37
CA PRO A 99 -11.53 -3.93 5.58
C PRO A 99 -11.55 -2.96 4.38
N PRO A 100 -12.34 -3.26 3.33
CA PRO A 100 -12.39 -2.39 2.16
C PRO A 100 -13.03 -1.04 2.52
N PHE A 101 -12.66 0.02 1.78
CA PHE A 101 -13.17 1.38 1.99
C PHE A 101 -12.86 2.00 3.37
N THR A 102 -11.82 1.51 4.06
CA THR A 102 -11.44 2.05 5.36
C THR A 102 -10.13 2.80 5.32
N VAL A 103 -10.00 3.74 6.25
CA VAL A 103 -8.77 4.52 6.46
C VAL A 103 -8.12 4.04 7.74
N PHE A 104 -6.83 3.70 7.68
CA PHE A 104 -6.05 3.31 8.86
C PHE A 104 -5.03 4.40 9.18
N SER A 105 -4.89 4.72 10.47
CA SER A 105 -3.89 5.66 10.94
C SER A 105 -3.39 5.32 12.34
N GLY A 106 -2.21 5.83 12.70
CA GLY A 106 -1.66 5.74 14.05
C GLY A 106 -0.62 4.64 14.25
N CYS A 107 -0.09 4.61 15.48
CA CYS A 107 0.92 3.68 15.93
C CYS A 107 0.51 3.15 17.32
N PRO A 108 -0.17 2.00 17.43
CA PRO A 108 -0.53 1.04 16.37
C PRO A 108 -1.69 1.53 15.47
N GLY A 109 -1.71 1.08 14.22
CA GLY A 109 -2.70 1.47 13.23
C GLY A 109 -4.11 1.01 13.61
N GLN A 110 -5.01 1.97 13.77
CA GLN A 110 -6.43 1.75 14.06
C GLN A 110 -7.28 2.23 12.90
N GLN A 111 -8.47 1.65 12.78
CA GLN A 111 -9.47 2.11 11.83
C GLN A 111 -9.94 3.50 12.24
N HIS A 112 -9.71 4.48 11.38
CA HIS A 112 -10.35 5.78 11.47
C HIS A 112 -11.67 5.68 10.70
N ASP A 113 -12.78 5.60 11.44
CA ASP A 113 -14.14 5.65 10.89
C ASP A 113 -14.47 7.06 10.40
N THR A 114 -13.91 7.46 9.27
CA THR A 114 -14.39 8.63 8.55
C THR A 114 -15.52 8.20 7.63
N HIS A 115 -16.74 8.69 7.91
CA HIS A 115 -17.96 8.44 7.14
C HIS A 115 -17.73 8.40 5.62
N SER A 116 -18.25 7.34 5.00
CA SER A 116 -18.17 6.92 3.59
C SER A 116 -18.48 7.99 2.53
N HIS A 117 -19.02 9.15 2.89
CA HIS A 117 -19.36 10.23 1.94
C HIS A 117 -18.20 11.19 1.60
N LEU A 118 -17.11 11.22 2.37
CA LEU A 118 -16.02 12.21 2.18
C LEU A 118 -14.71 11.63 1.62
N ILE A 119 -14.63 10.32 1.35
CA ILE A 119 -13.38 9.67 0.91
C ILE A 119 -13.21 9.72 -0.62
N LEU A 120 -14.30 9.72 -1.39
CA LEU A 120 -14.27 9.86 -2.86
C LEU A 120 -13.45 11.08 -3.34
N PRO A 121 -13.56 12.30 -2.75
CA PRO A 121 -12.73 13.43 -3.17
C PRO A 121 -11.26 13.31 -2.75
N HIS A 122 -10.93 12.62 -1.65
CA HIS A 122 -9.54 12.47 -1.19
C HIS A 122 -8.78 11.29 -1.83
N LEU A 123 -9.47 10.21 -2.21
CA LEU A 123 -8.88 9.18 -3.05
C LEU A 123 -8.60 9.77 -4.45
N HIS A 124 -9.52 10.58 -4.99
CA HIS A 124 -9.22 11.43 -6.15
C HIS A 124 -8.02 12.34 -5.90
N ALA A 125 -7.93 13.08 -4.79
CA ALA A 125 -6.76 13.95 -4.55
C ALA A 125 -5.40 13.22 -4.53
N SER A 126 -5.38 11.91 -4.25
CA SER A 126 -4.16 11.07 -4.21
C SER A 126 -3.83 10.43 -5.56
N VAL A 127 -4.86 10.07 -6.36
CA VAL A 127 -4.75 9.43 -7.68
C VAL A 127 -4.68 10.48 -8.82
N VAL A 128 -5.24 11.66 -8.60
CA VAL A 128 -5.35 12.75 -9.57
C VAL A 128 -4.15 13.73 -9.58
N PRO A 129 -3.06 13.67 -8.78
CA PRO A 129 -1.91 14.54 -9.07
C PRO A 129 -1.30 14.25 -10.44
N LEU A 130 -1.41 13.02 -10.97
CA LEU A 130 -1.04 12.73 -12.36
C LEU A 130 -2.07 13.29 -13.37
N LEU A 131 -3.38 13.23 -13.08
CA LEU A 131 -4.45 13.63 -14.01
C LEU A 131 -4.75 15.15 -14.00
N VAL A 132 -4.59 15.84 -12.87
CA VAL A 132 -4.66 17.30 -12.76
C VAL A 132 -3.48 17.93 -13.50
N LEU A 133 -2.29 17.32 -13.46
CA LEU A 133 -1.16 17.81 -14.24
C LEU A 133 -1.47 17.77 -15.76
N PHE A 134 -2.10 16.69 -16.26
CA PHE A 134 -2.55 16.64 -17.66
C PHE A 134 -3.62 17.70 -18.00
N HIS A 135 -4.57 17.99 -17.11
CA HIS A 135 -5.58 19.03 -17.37
C HIS A 135 -5.03 20.46 -17.30
N ILE A 136 -4.10 20.75 -16.38
CA ILE A 136 -3.49 22.08 -16.27
C ILE A 136 -2.55 22.36 -17.45
N ILE A 137 -1.79 21.36 -17.90
CA ILE A 137 -0.91 21.54 -19.07
C ILE A 137 -1.74 21.68 -20.36
N ALA A 138 -2.85 20.95 -20.51
CA ALA A 138 -3.72 21.07 -21.69
C ALA A 138 -4.43 22.44 -21.80
N PHE A 139 -4.75 23.09 -20.67
CA PHE A 139 -5.45 24.38 -20.67
C PHE A 139 -4.52 25.60 -20.84
N THR A 140 -3.21 25.46 -20.62
CA THR A 140 -2.23 26.55 -20.83
C THR A 140 -1.65 26.60 -22.25
N ILE A 141 -1.88 25.56 -23.07
CA ILE A 141 -1.37 25.49 -24.46
C ILE A 141 -2.49 25.77 -25.50
N MET A 142 -3.67 26.19 -25.05
CA MET A 142 -4.76 26.70 -25.91
C MET A 142 -4.94 28.20 -25.68
#